data_AF-A0A4U9W784-F1
#
_entry.id   AF-A0A4U9W784-F1
#
_cell.length_a   1.000
_cell.length_b   1.000
_cell.length_c   1.000
_cell.angle_alpha   90.00
_cell.angle_beta   90.00
_cell.angle_gamma   90.00
#
_symmetry.space_group_name_H-M   'P 1'
#
loop_
_entity.id
_entity.type
_entity.pdbx_description
1 polymer ?
#
loop_
_entity_poly.entity_id
_entity_poly.type
_entity_poly.pdbx_seq_one_letter_code
_entity_poly.pdbx_strand_id
1 'polypeptide(L)' 'MTTSRMPALFLGHGSPMNVLEENRYTQAWRALGEQLPRPKAIVAVSAHWYHSWDGSDGDGTSKNHSRFWRLPAGAV' A
#
# COMPACT_ATOMS: atom_id res chain seq x y z
N MET A 1 -7.96 2.25 -29.45
CA MET A 1 -8.36 2.45 -28.04
C MET A 1 -7.10 2.57 -27.20
N THR A 2 -6.82 3.75 -26.64
CA THR A 2 -5.73 3.91 -25.68
C THR A 2 -6.19 3.35 -24.33
N THR A 3 -5.59 2.25 -23.89
CA THR A 3 -5.82 1.74 -22.54
C THR A 3 -5.22 2.75 -21.56
N SER A 4 -6.09 3.51 -20.86
CA SER A 4 -5.63 4.42 -19.81
C SER A 4 -4.96 3.59 -18.71
N ARG A 5 -3.63 3.70 -18.59
CA ARG A 5 -2.86 2.99 -17.57
C ARG A 5 -3.17 3.59 -16.20
N MET A 6 -3.33 2.74 -15.19
CA MET A 6 -3.43 3.20 -13.81
C MET A 6 -2.07 3.73 -13.34
N PRO A 7 -2.02 4.83 -12.58
CA PRO A 7 -0.76 5.35 -12.05
C PRO A 7 -0.24 4.47 -10.91
N ALA A 8 1.08 4.42 -10.78
CA ALA A 8 1.76 3.84 -9.63
C ALA A 8 2.21 4.97 -8.69
N LEU A 9 2.02 4.79 -7.39
CA LEU A 9 2.40 5.77 -6.36
C LEU A 9 3.52 5.20 -5.50
N PHE A 10 4.54 6.02 -5.22
CA PHE A 10 5.56 5.73 -4.23
C PHE A 10 5.42 6.72 -3.07
N LEU A 11 5.09 6.21 -1.87
CA LEU A 11 4.81 7.03 -0.70
C LEU A 11 5.89 6.81 0.36
N GLY A 12 6.73 7.82 0.58
CA GLY A 12 7.65 7.85 1.71
C GLY A 12 6.93 8.40 2.94
N HIS A 13 6.92 7.65 4.04
CA HIS A 13 6.29 8.11 5.28
C HIS A 13 7.25 8.80 6.25
N GLY A 14 8.56 8.51 6.22
CA GLY A 14 9.51 9.06 7.19
C GLY A 14 9.04 8.74 8.62
N SER A 15 8.79 9.77 9.43
CA SER A 15 8.15 9.63 10.74
C SER A 15 6.79 8.94 10.63
N PRO A 16 6.49 7.89 11.44
CA PRO A 16 5.17 7.25 11.47
C PRO A 16 4.00 8.23 11.68
N MET A 17 4.23 9.35 12.36
CA MET A 17 3.20 10.35 12.63
C MET A 17 2.68 11.02 11.36
N ASN A 18 3.46 11.04 10.27
CA ASN A 18 3.00 11.53 8.98
C ASN A 18 1.83 10.71 8.39
N VAL A 19 1.64 9.47 8.88
CA VAL A 19 0.55 8.59 8.47
C VAL A 19 -0.58 8.59 9.50
N LEU A 20 -0.24 8.67 10.79
CA LEU A 20 -1.20 8.50 11.88
C LEU A 20 -1.98 9.77 12.22
N GLU A 21 -1.41 10.95 11.98
CA GLU A 21 -2.04 12.24 12.32
C GLU A 21 -2.66 12.95 11.11
N GLU A 22 -3.61 13.83 11.39
CA GLU A 22 -4.06 14.81 10.42
C GLU A 22 -3.02 15.93 10.29
N ASN A 23 -2.38 15.98 9.13
CA ASN A 23 -1.30 16.91 8.83
C ASN A 23 -1.25 17.16 7.31
N ARG A 24 -0.27 17.96 6.87
CA ARG A 24 -0.12 18.30 5.44
C ARG A 24 0.04 17.09 4.51
N TYR A 25 0.64 15.99 4.99
CA TYR A 25 0.87 14.79 4.19
C TYR A 25 -0.42 13.99 4.02
N THR A 26 -1.16 13.76 5.10
CA THR A 26 -2.45 13.05 5.03
C THR A 26 -3.49 13.85 4.24
N GLN A 27 -3.48 15.18 4.34
CA GLN A 27 -4.30 16.06 3.48
C GLN A 27 -3.91 15.94 2.00
N ALA A 28 -2.62 15.96 1.67
CA ALA A 28 -2.14 15.82 0.30
C ALA A 28 -2.51 14.44 -0.31
N TRP A 29 -2.44 13.37 0.49
CA TRP A 29 -2.83 12.04 0.04
C TRP A 29 -4.35 11.90 -0.21
N ARG A 30 -5.18 12.52 0.63
CA ARG A 30 -6.64 12.58 0.40
C ARG A 30 -6.95 13.31 -0.91
N ALA A 31 -6.40 14.51 -1.10
CA ALA A 31 -6.59 15.28 -2.33
C ALA A 31 -6.09 14.54 -3.58
N LEU A 32 -4.97 13.81 -3.47
CA LEU A 32 -4.50 12.95 -4.55
C LEU A 32 -5.50 11.82 -4.84
N GLY A 33 -6.02 11.15 -3.81
CA GLY A 33 -7.01 10.08 -3.96
C GLY A 33 -8.28 10.53 -4.68
N GLU A 34 -8.73 11.75 -4.45
CA GLU A 34 -9.89 12.36 -5.13
C GLU A 34 -9.64 12.63 -6.63
N GLN A 35 -8.40 12.89 -7.03
CA GLN A 35 -8.04 13.17 -8.42
C GLN A 35 -7.76 11.91 -9.26
N LEU A 36 -7.49 10.78 -8.60
CA LEU A 36 -7.13 9.54 -9.29
C LEU A 36 -8.35 8.77 -9.82
N PRO A 37 -8.25 8.12 -10.99
CA PRO A 37 -9.30 7.23 -11.46
C PRO A 37 -9.51 6.09 -10.46
N ARG A 38 -10.77 5.73 -10.23
CA ARG A 38 -11.13 4.73 -9.21
C ARG A 38 -10.61 3.32 -9.59
N PRO A 39 -9.68 2.73 -8.82
CA PRO A 39 -9.14 1.41 -9.11
C PRO A 39 -10.18 0.31 -8.81
N LYS A 40 -10.11 -0.80 -9.56
CA LYS A 40 -10.85 -2.02 -9.23
C LYS A 40 -10.22 -2.78 -8.06
N ALA A 41 -8.91 -2.63 -7.86
CA ALA A 41 -8.14 -3.22 -6.78
C ALA A 41 -6.86 -2.38 -6.56
N ILE A 42 -6.32 -2.45 -5.34
CA ILE A 42 -5.05 -1.82 -4.97
C ILE A 42 -4.08 -2.92 -4.58
N VAL A 43 -2.87 -2.87 -5.13
CA VAL A 43 -1.74 -3.69 -4.68
C VAL A 43 -0.80 -2.78 -3.89
N ALA A 44 -0.54 -3.12 -2.63
CA ALA A 44 0.34 -2.37 -1.75
C ALA A 44 1.62 -3.17 -1.46
N VAL A 45 2.77 -2.53 -1.62
CA VAL A 45 4.09 -3.08 -1.29
C VAL A 45 4.70 -2.20 -0.21
N SER A 46 5.16 -2.79 0.89
CA SER A 46 5.67 -2.06 2.05
C SER A 46 7.13 -2.42 2.31
N ALA A 47 7.95 -1.41 2.60
CA ALA A 47 9.36 -1.61 2.99
C ALA A 47 9.50 -2.38 4.32
N HIS A 48 8.47 -2.37 5.17
CA HIS A 48 8.44 -3.14 6.42
C HIS A 48 8.11 -4.61 6.22
N TRP A 49 7.67 -5.01 5.03
CA TRP A 49 7.43 -6.41 4.67
C TRP A 49 8.65 -6.97 3.94
N TYR A 50 9.75 -7.05 4.67
CA TYR A 50 10.93 -7.77 4.24
C TYR A 50 11.01 -9.09 5.00
N HIS A 51 10.93 -10.20 4.27
CA HIS A 51 11.21 -11.52 4.80
C HIS A 51 12.45 -12.07 4.11
N SER A 52 13.49 -12.31 4.89
CA SER A 52 14.66 -13.07 4.44
C SER A 52 14.23 -14.53 4.30
N TRP A 53 14.29 -15.07 3.09
CA TRP A 53 14.24 -16.50 2.89
C TRP A 53 15.64 -17.05 3.20
N ASP A 54 15.80 -17.79 4.29
CA ASP A 54 17.10 -18.33 4.71
C ASP A 54 17.32 -19.80 4.29
N GLY A 55 16.33 -20.43 3.66
CA GLY A 55 16.43 -21.80 3.14
C GLY A 55 16.57 -22.89 4.21
N SER A 56 16.70 -22.55 5.50
CA SER A 56 16.86 -23.49 6.61
C SER A 56 15.54 -24.02 7.17
N ASP A 57 14.43 -23.33 6.91
CA ASP A 57 13.16 -23.66 7.57
C ASP A 57 12.54 -25.00 7.15
N GLY A 58 12.91 -25.59 6.00
CA GLY A 58 12.58 -26.97 5.60
C GLY A 58 11.09 -27.36 5.48
N ASP A 59 10.17 -26.58 6.06
CA ASP A 59 8.73 -26.81 6.16
C ASP A 59 7.93 -25.91 5.22
N GLY A 60 8.60 -24.96 4.53
CA GLY A 60 7.98 -24.03 3.59
C GLY A 60 6.96 -23.07 4.21
N THR A 61 6.77 -23.10 5.52
CA THR A 61 5.84 -22.23 6.24
C THR A 61 6.59 -21.01 6.78
N SER A 62 6.80 -20.04 5.89
CA SER A 62 6.93 -18.65 6.35
C SER A 62 5.72 -18.36 7.24
N LYS A 63 5.92 -18.20 8.55
CA LYS A 63 4.87 -17.81 9.50
C LYS A 63 4.47 -16.37 9.22
N ASN A 64 3.71 -16.17 8.16
CA ASN A 64 3.21 -14.86 7.76
C ASN A 64 1.70 -14.84 7.96
N HIS A 65 1.25 -14.12 9.00
CA HIS A 65 -0.15 -13.73 9.16
C HIS A 65 -0.52 -12.75 8.04
N SER A 66 -0.70 -13.28 6.84
CA SER A 66 -0.96 -12.51 5.62
C SER A 66 -2.44 -12.13 5.59
N ARG A 67 -2.82 -11.04 6.24
CA ARG A 67 -4.16 -10.45 6.07
C ARG A 67 -4.11 -9.55 4.83
N PHE A 68 -4.50 -10.11 3.68
CA PHE A 68 -4.69 -9.34 2.46
C PHE A 68 -5.75 -8.27 2.70
N TRP A 69 -5.33 -7.02 2.68
CA TRP A 69 -6.18 -5.88 2.95
C TRP A 69 -6.83 -5.48 1.60
N ARG A 70 -8.14 -5.70 1.44
CA ARG A 70 -8.94 -5.36 0.23
C ARG A 70 -9.92 -4.26 0.60
N LEU A 71 -9.80 -3.06 0.02
CA LEU A 71 -10.58 -1.88 0.49
C LEU A 71 -11.77 -1.96 -0.43
N PRO A 72 -12.98 -1.93 0.14
CA PRO A 72 -14.10 -1.53 -0.68
C PRO A 72 -13.70 -0.19 -1.31
N ALA A 73 -13.80 -0.13 -2.63
CA ALA A 73 -13.58 1.12 -3.33
C ALA A 73 -14.53 2.16 -2.68
N GLY A 74 -13.99 3.21 -2.07
CA GLY A 74 -14.77 4.14 -1.25
C GLY A 74 -14.19 4.47 0.13
N ALA A 75 -13.07 3.85 0.52
CA ALA A 75 -12.28 4.29 1.67
C ALA A 75 -11.09 5.13 1.20
N VAL A 76 -11.36 6.31 0.67
CA VAL A 76 -10.44 7.46 0.64
C VAL A 76 -11.26 8.70 0.90
#